data_AF-A0A1N6ECX0-F1
#
_entry.id   AF-A0A1N6ECX0-F1
#
_cell.length_a   1.000
_cell.length_b   1.000
_cell.length_c   1.000
_cell.angle_alpha   90.00
_cell.angle_beta   90.00
_cell.angle_gamma   90.00
#
_symmetry.space_group_name_H-M   'P 1'
#
loop_
_entity.id
_entity.type
_entity.pdbx_description
1 polymer ?
#
loop_
_entity_poly.entity_id
_entity_poly.type
_entity_poly.pdbx_seq_one_letter_code
_entity_poly.pdbx_strand_id
1 'polypeptide(L)'
;MQDEELATYLEKVHAIYSGEVSEIKQSTIDPDSKINFLGKELELMADFRLGELKKSQTIKTLQDIQAEMVLEKEKLDAQLIEKNISTVHYADQVNANILKFLNESKKNLGEEAYIKLFGMASDTIFQIVDPKILAQYHQD
;
A
#
# COMPACT_ATOMS: atom_id res chain seq x y z
N MET A 1 13.87 18.70 16.01
CA MET A 1 13.11 17.58 16.60
C MET A 1 12.16 16.93 15.59
N GLN A 2 11.06 17.56 15.12
CA GLN A 2 10.21 16.96 14.07
C GLN A 2 10.95 16.69 12.74
N ASP A 3 11.84 17.59 12.33
CA ASP A 3 12.62 17.44 11.09
C ASP A 3 13.66 16.30 11.16
N GLU A 4 14.19 16.00 12.36
CA GLU A 4 15.16 14.92 12.57
C GLU A 4 14.47 13.54 12.59
N GLU A 5 13.28 13.46 13.18
CA GLU A 5 12.45 12.25 13.16
C GLU A 5 11.98 11.92 11.74
N LEU A 6 11.58 12.95 10.97
CA LEU A 6 11.23 12.79 9.56
C LEU A 6 12.42 12.33 8.73
N ALA A 7 13.60 12.94 8.90
CA ALA A 7 14.82 12.52 8.21
C ALA A 7 15.17 11.05 8.51
N THR A 8 15.10 10.66 9.79
CA THR A 8 15.34 9.28 10.23
C THR A 8 14.34 8.30 9.62
N TYR A 9 13.05 8.67 9.59
CA TYR A 9 12.01 7.87 8.95
C TYR A 9 12.31 7.67 7.46
N LEU A 10 12.60 8.75 6.72
CA LEU A 10 12.89 8.71 5.30
C LEU A 10 14.16 7.90 4.99
N GLU A 11 15.20 8.00 5.82
CA GLU A 11 16.41 7.18 5.69
C GLU A 11 16.11 5.69 5.87
N LYS A 12 15.28 5.31 6.83
CA LYS A 12 14.88 3.91 7.05
C LYS A 12 14.01 3.38 5.90
N VAL A 13 13.08 4.18 5.38
CA VAL A 13 12.29 3.83 4.19
C VAL A 13 13.22 3.67 2.99
N HIS A 14 14.15 4.60 2.78
CA HIS A 14 15.14 4.48 1.71
C HIS A 14 16.00 3.22 1.88
N ALA A 15 16.38 2.85 3.11
CA ALA A 15 17.13 1.60 3.37
C ALA A 15 16.34 0.34 2.99
N ILE A 16 15.01 0.32 3.17
CA ILE A 16 14.15 -0.79 2.71
C ILE A 16 14.27 -0.98 1.20
N TYR A 17 14.24 0.11 0.42
CA TYR A 17 14.19 0.06 -1.04
C TYR A 17 15.57 0.13 -1.73
N SER A 18 16.60 0.68 -1.08
CA SER A 18 17.96 0.81 -1.66
C SER A 18 18.74 -0.50 -1.70
N GLY A 19 18.34 -1.48 -0.88
CA GLY A 19 18.76 -2.87 -1.05
C GLY A 19 18.42 -3.41 -2.45
N GLU A 20 17.36 -2.90 -3.07
CA GLU A 20 16.90 -3.34 -4.40
C GLU A 20 17.31 -2.43 -5.55
N VAL A 21 17.52 -1.12 -5.37
CA VAL A 21 17.97 -0.25 -6.49
C VAL A 21 19.32 -0.72 -7.08
N SER A 22 20.09 -1.48 -6.29
CA SER A 22 21.32 -2.16 -6.69
C SER A 22 21.08 -3.42 -7.55
N GLU A 23 19.93 -4.08 -7.41
CA GLU A 23 19.56 -5.36 -8.02
C GLU A 23 18.44 -5.25 -9.07
N ILE A 24 17.73 -4.11 -9.19
CA ILE A 24 16.76 -3.80 -10.26
C ILE A 24 17.51 -3.51 -11.59
N LYS A 25 18.38 -4.43 -12.00
CA LYS A 25 18.86 -4.54 -13.38
C LYS A 25 18.26 -5.73 -14.12
N GLN A 26 17.56 -6.66 -13.47
CA GLN A 26 16.83 -7.73 -14.14
C GLN A 26 15.86 -8.42 -13.17
N SER A 27 14.65 -8.71 -13.66
CA SER A 27 13.58 -9.53 -13.04
C SER A 27 12.76 -8.94 -11.88
N THR A 28 11.44 -9.11 -12.02
CA THR A 28 10.36 -8.92 -11.06
C THR A 28 10.75 -9.15 -9.60
N ILE A 29 10.52 -8.14 -8.75
CA ILE A 29 10.47 -8.32 -7.30
C ILE A 29 9.45 -9.43 -7.02
N ASP A 30 9.87 -10.48 -6.32
CA ASP A 30 8.95 -11.55 -5.98
C ASP A 30 7.84 -11.04 -5.03
N PRO A 31 6.62 -11.60 -5.09
CA PRO A 31 5.50 -11.16 -4.27
C PRO A 31 5.77 -11.12 -2.77
N ASP A 32 6.52 -12.10 -2.26
CA ASP A 32 6.81 -12.21 -0.82
C ASP A 32 7.76 -11.09 -0.36
N SER A 33 8.76 -10.76 -1.17
CA SER A 33 9.66 -9.62 -0.95
C SER A 33 8.88 -8.30 -0.97
N LYS A 34 7.99 -8.11 -1.94
CA LYS A 34 7.13 -6.92 -2.03
C LYS A 34 6.22 -6.75 -0.81
N ILE A 35 5.57 -7.83 -0.37
CA ILE A 35 4.73 -7.83 0.84
C ILE A 35 5.56 -7.48 2.07
N ASN A 36 6.76 -8.06 2.20
CA ASN A 36 7.65 -7.80 3.32
C ASN A 36 8.09 -6.33 3.38
N PHE A 37 8.43 -5.72 2.26
CA PHE A 37 8.84 -4.31 2.21
C PHE A 37 7.70 -3.36 2.56
N LEU A 38 6.53 -3.58 1.97
CA LEU A 38 5.34 -2.78 2.27
C LEU A 38 4.93 -2.91 3.74
N GLY A 39 5.03 -4.12 4.31
CA GLY A 39 4.76 -4.34 5.73
C GLY A 39 5.75 -3.60 6.64
N LYS A 40 7.04 -3.62 6.31
CA LYS A 40 8.08 -2.87 7.03
C LYS A 40 7.88 -1.36 6.91
N GLU A 41 7.50 -0.86 5.73
CA GLU A 41 7.19 0.55 5.53
C GLU A 41 5.98 0.96 6.37
N LEU A 42 4.93 0.15 6.41
CA LEU A 42 3.74 0.40 7.24
C LEU A 42 4.09 0.46 8.74
N GLU A 43 4.97 -0.42 9.21
CA GLU A 43 5.48 -0.41 10.59
C GLU A 43 6.25 0.89 10.88
N LEU A 44 7.17 1.29 9.99
CA LEU A 44 7.93 2.54 10.13
C LEU A 44 7.03 3.77 10.09
N MET A 45 6.02 3.77 9.22
CA MET A 45 5.05 4.85 9.12
C MET A 45 4.22 4.93 10.41
N ALA A 46 3.84 3.80 10.99
CA ALA A 46 3.14 3.74 12.27
C ALA A 46 4.03 4.22 13.43
N ASP A 47 5.31 3.83 13.47
CA ASP A 47 6.26 4.34 14.47
C ASP A 47 6.37 5.86 14.41
N PHE A 48 6.57 6.41 13.20
CA PHE A 48 6.75 7.84 13.00
C PHE A 48 5.47 8.63 13.26
N ARG A 49 4.33 8.19 12.71
CA ARG A 49 3.09 8.98 12.76
C ARG A 49 2.30 8.73 14.03
N LEU A 50 2.21 7.51 14.53
CA LEU A 50 1.37 7.19 15.69
C LEU A 50 2.09 7.43 17.01
N GLY A 51 3.38 7.12 17.10
CA GLY A 51 4.13 7.15 18.36
C GLY A 51 3.43 6.30 19.43
N GLU A 52 3.10 6.90 20.57
CA GLU A 52 2.40 6.24 21.69
C GLU A 52 1.01 5.65 21.32
N LEU A 53 0.37 6.12 20.24
CA LEU A 53 -0.90 5.55 19.77
C LEU A 53 -0.72 4.20 19.04
N LYS A 54 0.52 3.83 18.71
CA LYS A 54 0.82 2.57 18.01
C LYS A 54 0.48 1.38 18.90
N LYS A 55 -0.30 0.46 18.35
CA LYS A 55 -0.55 -0.87 18.94
C LYS A 55 0.02 -1.92 18.02
N SER A 56 1.09 -2.61 18.43
CA SER A 56 1.80 -3.57 17.57
C SER A 56 0.89 -4.64 16.99
N GLN A 57 -0.08 -5.15 17.77
CA GLN A 57 -1.04 -6.12 17.27
C GLN A 57 -1.96 -5.55 16.18
N THR A 58 -2.38 -4.29 16.32
CA THR A 58 -3.15 -3.59 15.29
C THR A 58 -2.34 -3.44 14.01
N ILE A 59 -1.08 -2.99 14.10
CA ILE A 59 -0.24 -2.82 12.91
C ILE A 59 0.02 -4.15 12.22
N LYS A 60 0.26 -5.23 12.98
CA LYS A 60 0.37 -6.57 12.42
C LYS A 60 -0.88 -6.98 11.63
N THR A 61 -2.07 -6.74 12.18
CA THR A 61 -3.32 -6.99 11.45
C THR A 61 -3.42 -6.16 10.17
N LEU A 62 -2.96 -4.90 10.17
CA LEU A 62 -2.94 -4.10 8.95
C LEU A 62 -1.94 -4.61 7.91
N GLN A 63 -0.78 -5.12 8.35
CA GLN A 63 0.20 -5.77 7.47
C GLN A 63 -0.40 -7.02 6.82
N ASP A 64 -1.14 -7.84 7.56
CA ASP A 64 -1.82 -9.02 7.03
C ASP A 64 -2.86 -8.63 5.96
N ILE A 65 -3.67 -7.60 6.22
CA ILE A 65 -4.67 -7.09 5.25
C ILE A 65 -3.98 -6.47 4.03
N GLN A 66 -2.87 -5.76 4.22
CA GLN A 66 -2.07 -5.21 3.12
C GLN A 66 -1.49 -6.33 2.25
N ALA A 67 -1.01 -7.41 2.85
CA ALA A 67 -0.50 -8.58 2.14
C ALA A 67 -1.60 -9.21 1.27
N GLU A 68 -2.80 -9.42 1.81
CA GLU A 68 -3.96 -9.90 1.04
C GLU A 68 -4.27 -8.98 -0.15
N MET A 69 -4.28 -7.67 0.06
CA MET A 69 -4.53 -6.69 -1.00
C MET A 69 -3.48 -6.76 -2.12
N VAL A 70 -2.20 -6.93 -1.78
CA VAL A 70 -1.10 -7.06 -2.75
C VAL A 70 -1.27 -8.33 -3.59
N LEU A 71 -1.55 -9.47 -2.94
CA LEU A 71 -1.76 -10.75 -3.63
C LEU A 71 -2.98 -10.71 -4.57
N GLU A 72 -4.08 -10.10 -4.15
CA GLU A 72 -5.26 -9.91 -5.02
C GLU A 72 -4.95 -8.99 -6.20
N LYS A 73 -4.17 -7.93 -6.00
CA LYS A 73 -3.73 -7.07 -7.10
C LYS A 73 -2.88 -7.83 -8.11
N GLU A 74 -1.97 -8.71 -7.68
CA GLU A 74 -1.14 -9.49 -8.60
C GLU A 74 -1.95 -10.47 -9.45
N LYS A 75 -3.01 -11.07 -8.89
CA LYS A 75 -3.96 -11.87 -9.68
C LYS A 75 -4.66 -11.01 -10.74
N LEU A 76 -5.09 -9.80 -10.36
CA LEU A 76 -5.71 -8.86 -11.29
C LEU A 76 -4.73 -8.39 -12.36
N ASP A 77 -3.46 -8.15 -12.01
CA ASP A 77 -2.39 -7.79 -12.95
C ASP A 77 -2.20 -8.88 -14.00
N ALA A 78 -2.10 -10.14 -13.57
CA ALA A 78 -1.99 -11.28 -14.48
C ALA A 78 -3.22 -11.41 -15.40
N GLN A 79 -4.43 -11.28 -14.85
CA GLN A 79 -5.66 -11.33 -15.64
C GLN A 79 -5.76 -10.18 -16.64
N LEU A 80 -5.29 -8.98 -16.30
CA LEU A 80 -5.27 -7.82 -17.21
C LEU A 80 -4.25 -8.04 -18.34
N ILE A 81 -3.05 -8.53 -18.02
CA ILE A 81 -1.99 -8.84 -19.01
C ILE A 81 -2.47 -9.92 -19.98
N GLU A 82 -3.11 -10.97 -19.47
CA GLU A 82 -3.69 -12.05 -20.26
C GLU A 82 -4.99 -11.65 -21.00
N LYS A 83 -5.47 -10.41 -20.80
CA LYS A 83 -6.72 -9.87 -21.38
C LYS A 83 -7.98 -10.65 -20.98
N ASN A 84 -7.95 -11.33 -19.83
CA ASN A 84 -9.09 -12.03 -19.25
C ASN A 84 -10.12 -11.07 -18.63
N ILE A 85 -9.70 -9.86 -18.27
CA ILE A 85 -10.55 -8.80 -17.71
C ILE A 85 -10.34 -7.49 -18.47
N SER A 86 -11.35 -6.62 -18.48
CA SER A 86 -11.23 -5.28 -19.05
C SER A 86 -10.46 -4.33 -18.13
N THR A 87 -9.91 -3.25 -18.68
CA THR A 87 -9.27 -2.18 -17.91
C THR A 87 -10.22 -1.53 -16.90
N VAL A 88 -11.51 -1.42 -17.24
CA VAL A 88 -12.57 -0.96 -16.32
C VAL A 88 -12.74 -1.94 -15.16
N HIS A 89 -12.86 -3.23 -15.43
CA HIS A 89 -13.01 -4.25 -14.39
C HIS A 89 -11.80 -4.27 -13.46
N TYR A 90 -10.59 -4.22 -14.02
CA TYR A 90 -9.36 -4.14 -13.24
C TYR A 90 -9.35 -2.90 -12.32
N ALA A 91 -9.64 -1.72 -12.86
CA ALA A 91 -9.63 -0.47 -12.08
C ALA A 91 -10.66 -0.51 -10.95
N ASP A 92 -11.86 -1.01 -11.21
CA ASP A 92 -12.91 -1.14 -10.20
C ASP A 92 -12.49 -2.09 -9.07
N GLN A 93 -11.92 -3.25 -9.39
CA GLN A 93 -11.48 -4.22 -8.38
C GLN A 93 -10.29 -3.71 -7.56
N VAL A 94 -9.30 -3.08 -8.19
CA VAL A 94 -8.16 -2.49 -7.47
C VAL A 94 -8.62 -1.37 -6.53
N ASN A 95 -9.46 -0.46 -7.01
CA ASN A 95 -10.01 0.61 -6.18
C ASN A 95 -10.86 0.06 -5.02
N ALA A 96 -11.66 -0.99 -5.25
CA ALA A 96 -12.42 -1.66 -4.21
C ALA A 96 -11.53 -2.31 -3.14
N ASN A 97 -10.44 -2.97 -3.55
CA ASN A 97 -9.47 -3.58 -2.64
C ASN A 97 -8.77 -2.53 -1.76
N ILE A 98 -8.38 -1.38 -2.33
CA ILE A 98 -7.81 -0.26 -1.58
C ILE A 98 -8.84 0.29 -0.57
N LEU A 99 -10.08 0.51 -0.99
CA LEU A 99 -11.12 1.01 -0.11
C LEU A 99 -11.40 0.04 1.04
N LYS A 100 -11.40 -1.27 0.76
CA LYS A 100 -11.50 -2.32 1.79
C LYS A 100 -10.36 -2.21 2.80
N PHE A 101 -9.12 -2.06 2.34
CA PHE A 101 -7.95 -1.88 3.21
C PHE A 101 -8.08 -0.64 4.11
N LEU A 102 -8.51 0.50 3.56
CA LEU A 102 -8.71 1.73 4.34
C LEU A 102 -9.83 1.59 5.37
N ASN A 103 -10.95 0.97 5.00
CA ASN A 103 -12.07 0.74 5.90
C ASN A 103 -11.70 -0.19 7.06
N GLU A 104 -11.00 -1.30 6.78
CA GLU A 104 -10.50 -2.17 7.85
C GLU A 104 -9.42 -1.47 8.68
N SER A 105 -8.59 -0.62 8.09
CA SER A 105 -7.62 0.19 8.84
C SER A 105 -8.31 1.12 9.83
N LYS A 106 -9.35 1.83 9.40
CA LYS A 106 -10.18 2.67 10.27
C LYS A 106 -10.76 1.87 11.43
N LYS A 107 -11.35 0.71 11.15
CA LYS A 107 -11.98 -0.16 12.13
C LYS A 107 -10.99 -0.68 13.18
N ASN A 108 -9.76 -1.01 12.78
CA ASN A 108 -8.75 -1.57 13.68
C ASN A 108 -7.96 -0.50 14.45
N LEU A 109 -7.73 0.68 13.86
CA LEU A 109 -7.01 1.80 14.49
C LEU A 109 -7.90 2.69 15.35
N GLY A 110 -9.17 2.85 14.96
CA GLY A 110 -10.02 3.94 15.42
C GLY A 110 -9.75 5.25 14.66
N GLU A 111 -10.68 6.20 14.77
CA GLU A 111 -10.70 7.45 13.98
C GLU A 111 -9.40 8.27 14.12
N GLU A 112 -8.97 8.53 15.36
CA GLU A 112 -7.82 9.38 15.65
C GLU A 112 -6.52 8.81 15.06
N ALA A 113 -6.23 7.53 15.34
CA ALA A 113 -5.04 6.87 14.83
C ALA A 113 -5.11 6.68 13.31
N TYR A 114 -6.28 6.44 12.73
CA TYR A 114 -6.45 6.40 11.28
C TYR A 114 -6.05 7.73 10.61
N ILE A 115 -6.64 8.84 11.09
CA ILE A 115 -6.36 10.18 10.55
C ILE A 115 -4.88 10.51 10.70
N LYS A 116 -4.28 10.18 11.85
CA LYS A 116 -2.86 10.44 12.10
C LYS A 116 -1.95 9.60 11.21
N LEU A 117 -2.28 8.32 11.00
CA LEU A 117 -1.49 7.41 10.16
C LEU A 117 -1.56 7.84 8.68
N PHE A 118 -2.75 8.00 8.12
CA PHE A 118 -2.90 8.24 6.68
C PHE A 118 -2.90 9.73 6.30
N GLY A 119 -3.10 10.63 7.27
CA GLY A 119 -3.19 12.08 7.01
C GLY A 119 -4.45 12.48 6.26
N MET A 120 -5.51 11.67 6.31
CA MET A 120 -6.75 11.90 5.57
C MET A 120 -7.98 11.57 6.42
N ALA A 121 -9.11 12.21 6.08
CA ALA A 121 -10.38 11.97 6.74
C ALA A 121 -10.89 10.56 6.41
N SER A 122 -11.61 9.95 7.34
CA SER A 122 -12.04 8.56 7.24
C SER A 122 -13.24 8.33 6.31
N ASP A 123 -13.84 9.40 5.81
CA ASP A 123 -14.92 9.44 4.81
C ASP A 123 -14.41 9.83 3.41
N THR A 124 -13.09 9.94 3.22
CA THR A 124 -12.51 10.30 1.93
C THR A 124 -12.77 9.19 0.91
N ILE A 125 -13.52 9.50 -0.14
CA ILE A 125 -13.70 8.63 -1.31
C ILE A 125 -12.71 9.07 -2.39
N PHE A 126 -11.84 8.16 -2.83
CA PHE A 126 -10.93 8.42 -3.94
C PHE A 126 -10.71 7.16 -4.78
N GLN A 127 -10.36 7.37 -6.04
CA GLN A 127 -9.95 6.33 -6.98
C GLN A 127 -8.45 6.49 -7.23
N ILE A 128 -7.67 5.43 -7.00
CA ILE A 128 -6.23 5.43 -7.28
C ILE A 128 -5.98 5.11 -8.76
N VAL A 129 -6.78 4.19 -9.33
CA VAL A 129 -6.65 3.79 -10.73
C VAL A 129 -7.80 4.41 -11.54
N ASP A 130 -7.45 5.30 -12.46
CA ASP A 130 -8.39 5.83 -13.45
C ASP A 130 -8.47 4.85 -14.64
N PRO A 131 -9.65 4.28 -14.95
CA PRO A 131 -9.78 3.31 -16.04
C PRO A 131 -9.56 3.92 -17.43
N LYS A 132 -9.82 5.23 -17.62
CA LYS A 132 -9.57 5.92 -18.89
C LYS A 132 -8.08 6.11 -19.13
N ILE A 133 -7.33 6.48 -18.09
CA ILE A 133 -5.87 6.58 -18.18
C ILE A 133 -5.29 5.18 -18.43
N LEU A 134 -5.72 4.18 -17.65
CA LEU A 134 -5.27 2.80 -17.84
C LEU A 134 -5.56 2.29 -19.26
N ALA A 135 -6.75 2.57 -19.78
CA ALA A 135 -7.13 2.18 -21.14
C ALA A 135 -6.21 2.78 -22.21
N GLN A 136 -5.62 3.96 -22.01
CA GLN A 136 -4.69 4.57 -22.97
C GLN A 136 -3.37 3.78 -23.11
N TYR A 137 -2.92 3.09 -22.05
CA TYR A 137 -1.68 2.32 -22.05
C TYR A 137 -1.87 0.84 -22.41
N HIS A 138 -3.11 0.37 -22.36
CA HIS A 138 -3.51 -0.99 -22.76
C HIS A 138 -4.37 -0.98 -24.04
N GLN A 139 -4.26 0.07 -24.87
CA GLN A 139 -4.84 0.06 -26.22
C GLN A 139 -4.08 -0.98 -27.05
N ASP A 140 -4.80 -2.01 -27.49
CA ASP A 140 -4.45 -2.76 -28.69
C ASP A 140 -4.65 -1.89 -29.94
#